data_AF-A0A7C1YP13-F1
#
_entry.id   AF-A0A7C1YP13-F1
#
_cell.length_a   1.000
_cell.length_b   1.000
_cell.length_c   1.000
_cell.angle_alpha   90.00
_cell.angle_beta   90.00
_cell.angle_gamma   90.00
#
_symmetry.space_group_name_H-M   'P 1'
#
loop_
_entity.id
_entity.type
_entity.pdbx_description
1 polymer ?
#
loop_
_entity_poly.entity_id
_entity_poly.type
_entity_poly.pdbx_seq_one_letter_code
_entity_poly.pdbx_strand_id
1 'polypeptide(L)'
;MAKDALITLMIVAVGLALVAGCRTGATGAGDTNVRRITVAEYADKMKAGWIGQMAGVGWGGPTEFKFKGEIIPEDKMPVWKPEKINQFRQDDIYVEMTFMRTLELYGMDVSIRQAGIDFANSGYPLWHANRAGRTLLRGGIAPPDSGHPEFNKHADDIDYQIEADYSGLIAPGMPNVVIELGEKFGRLMNYGDGLYGGQFVGGMYAEAFFEDDMEKIVRAGLKCIPAGSQYAECIRDVLAWHKQYPDDWQRTWQLIEDKYQDNPDYRRFSCNKGQENMDFNIDAKINGAYIVMGLLYGEGD
;
A
#
# COMPACT_ATOMS: atom_id res chain seq x y z
N MET A 1 78.89 -51.02 -23.31
CA MET A 1 78.63 -51.55 -21.95
C MET A 1 77.74 -50.53 -21.28
N ALA A 2 76.41 -50.67 -21.34
CA ALA A 2 75.61 -51.44 -20.37
C ALA A 2 75.77 -50.86 -18.95
N LYS A 3 74.73 -50.53 -18.19
CA LYS A 3 73.29 -50.71 -18.32
C LYS A 3 72.67 -50.01 -17.09
N ASP A 4 71.42 -49.58 -17.27
CA ASP A 4 70.29 -49.64 -16.34
C ASP A 4 70.33 -48.96 -14.94
N ALA A 5 69.33 -48.09 -14.76
CA ALA A 5 68.35 -48.03 -13.64
C ALA A 5 68.05 -46.55 -13.31
N LEU A 6 67.17 -45.88 -14.05
CA LEU A 6 65.70 -45.88 -13.89
C LEU A 6 65.20 -45.53 -12.46
N ILE A 7 64.42 -44.45 -12.43
CA ILE A 7 63.31 -44.15 -11.49
C ILE A 7 63.69 -43.62 -10.11
N THR A 8 63.55 -42.31 -9.96
CA THR A 8 62.89 -41.56 -8.87
C THR A 8 62.95 -40.09 -9.35
N LEU A 9 61.96 -39.22 -9.39
CA LEU A 9 60.53 -39.16 -9.11
C LEU A 9 60.19 -37.67 -9.40
N MET A 10 59.02 -37.40 -9.98
CA MET A 10 58.24 -36.15 -9.91
C MET A 10 58.94 -34.86 -9.44
N ILE A 11 58.96 -33.84 -10.29
CA ILE A 11 58.38 -32.49 -10.07
C ILE A 11 58.50 -31.76 -11.42
N VAL A 12 57.46 -31.91 -12.24
CA VAL A 12 56.45 -30.87 -12.54
C VAL A 12 57.00 -29.81 -13.48
N ALA A 13 56.73 -30.07 -14.75
CA ALA A 13 56.61 -29.11 -15.82
C ALA A 13 55.61 -28.01 -15.45
N VAL A 14 56.04 -26.75 -15.44
CA VAL A 14 55.26 -25.59 -15.90
C VAL A 14 56.27 -24.51 -16.27
N GLY A 15 56.33 -24.12 -17.54
CA GLY A 15 57.12 -22.96 -17.94
C GLY A 15 57.35 -22.86 -19.42
N LEU A 16 56.29 -22.63 -20.22
CA LEU A 16 56.38 -22.07 -21.57
C LEU A 16 54.96 -21.86 -22.15
N ALA A 17 54.50 -20.61 -22.16
CA ALA A 17 53.69 -19.97 -23.23
C ALA A 17 53.11 -18.64 -22.71
N LEU A 18 53.88 -17.57 -22.86
CA LEU A 18 53.39 -16.20 -22.83
C LEU A 18 52.78 -15.86 -24.21
N VAL A 19 51.78 -14.98 -24.18
CA VAL A 19 50.98 -14.43 -25.31
C VAL A 19 49.64 -15.15 -25.54
N ALA A 20 48.68 -14.88 -24.65
CA ALA A 20 47.25 -14.94 -24.95
C ALA A 20 46.67 -13.53 -24.79
N GLY A 21 45.94 -13.07 -25.81
CA GLY A 21 45.50 -11.68 -25.94
C GLY A 21 44.61 -11.20 -24.80
N CYS A 22 44.82 -9.94 -24.41
CA CYS A 22 43.82 -9.17 -23.68
C CYS A 22 42.57 -9.03 -24.54
N ARG A 23 41.64 -9.97 -24.43
CA ARG A 23 40.23 -9.64 -24.57
C ARG A 23 39.88 -8.88 -23.30
N THR A 24 39.87 -7.56 -23.38
CA THR A 24 39.08 -6.75 -22.45
C THR A 24 37.64 -7.17 -22.67
N GLY A 25 37.20 -8.18 -21.92
CA GLY A 25 35.78 -8.39 -21.70
C GLY A 25 35.27 -7.07 -21.16
N ALA A 26 34.44 -6.39 -21.96
CA ALA A 26 33.51 -5.44 -21.41
C ALA A 26 32.73 -6.24 -20.37
N THR A 27 33.11 -6.09 -19.10
CA THR A 27 32.25 -6.40 -17.99
C THR A 27 31.03 -5.52 -18.24
N GLY A 28 29.97 -6.10 -18.79
CA GLY A 28 28.68 -5.45 -18.88
C GLY A 28 28.40 -4.90 -17.50
N ALA A 29 28.38 -3.57 -17.39
CA ALA A 29 27.73 -2.92 -16.28
C ALA A 29 26.35 -3.58 -16.19
N GLY A 30 26.05 -4.18 -15.03
CA GLY A 30 24.79 -4.88 -14.82
C GLY A 30 23.66 -4.02 -15.33
N ASP A 31 22.86 -4.60 -16.22
CA ASP A 31 21.69 -3.98 -16.79
C ASP A 31 20.76 -3.64 -15.62
N THR A 32 20.87 -2.44 -15.08
CA THR A 32 19.86 -1.91 -14.17
C THR A 32 18.62 -1.83 -15.04
N ASN A 33 17.65 -2.72 -14.81
CA ASN A 33 16.37 -2.71 -15.51
C ASN A 33 15.68 -1.36 -15.30
N VAL A 34 15.98 -0.39 -16.16
CA VAL A 34 15.37 0.94 -16.14
C VAL A 34 13.99 0.83 -16.76
N ARG A 35 12.95 1.14 -15.99
CA ARG A 35 11.59 1.33 -16.51
C ARG A 35 11.47 2.74 -17.08
N ARG A 36 10.85 2.88 -18.24
CA ARG A 36 10.67 4.16 -18.94
C ARG A 36 9.19 4.43 -19.13
N ILE A 37 8.79 5.68 -18.95
CA ILE A 37 7.45 6.20 -19.22
C ILE A 37 7.61 7.53 -19.96
N THR A 38 6.72 7.82 -20.89
CA THR A 38 6.72 9.12 -21.56
C THR A 38 6.21 10.21 -20.62
N VAL A 39 6.63 11.46 -20.82
CA VAL A 39 6.11 12.59 -20.02
C VAL A 39 4.59 12.72 -20.20
N ALA A 40 4.08 12.42 -21.40
CA ALA A 40 2.65 12.46 -21.70
C ALA A 40 1.87 11.39 -20.92
N GLU A 41 2.29 10.11 -20.96
CA GLU A 41 1.67 9.05 -20.14
C GLU A 41 1.79 9.32 -18.65
N TYR A 42 2.95 9.79 -18.18
CA TYR A 42 3.13 10.12 -16.77
C TYR A 42 2.12 11.19 -16.33
N ALA A 43 1.99 12.28 -17.10
CA ALA A 43 1.05 13.35 -16.80
C ALA A 43 -0.41 12.89 -16.89
N ASP A 44 -0.72 11.97 -17.81
CA ASP A 44 -2.06 11.40 -17.95
C ASP A 44 -2.41 10.48 -16.77
N LYS A 45 -1.56 9.49 -16.46
CA LYS A 45 -1.73 8.57 -15.32
C LYS A 45 -1.76 9.31 -13.97
N MET A 46 -0.94 10.36 -13.81
CA MET A 46 -0.99 11.23 -12.62
C MET A 46 -2.37 11.88 -12.45
N LYS A 47 -2.91 12.50 -13.51
CA LYS A 47 -4.25 13.12 -13.46
C LYS A 47 -5.33 12.08 -13.23
N ALA A 48 -5.23 10.95 -13.91
CA ALA A 48 -6.18 9.85 -13.78
C ALA A 48 -6.22 9.31 -12.35
N GLY A 49 -5.08 9.20 -11.67
CA GLY A 49 -5.01 8.77 -10.27
C GLY A 49 -5.79 9.69 -9.32
N TRP A 50 -5.55 11.01 -9.38
CA TRP A 50 -6.30 11.99 -8.60
C TRP A 50 -7.81 11.98 -8.92
N ILE A 51 -8.16 11.86 -10.20
CA ILE A 51 -9.57 11.78 -10.64
C ILE A 51 -10.23 10.48 -10.17
N GLY A 52 -9.51 9.36 -10.21
CA GLY A 52 -9.99 8.05 -9.80
C GLY A 52 -10.33 8.01 -8.32
N GLN A 53 -9.45 8.52 -7.46
CA GLN A 53 -9.71 8.67 -6.03
C GLN A 53 -10.96 9.53 -5.77
N MET A 54 -11.04 10.71 -6.40
CA MET A 54 -12.20 11.60 -6.32
C MET A 54 -13.51 10.92 -6.79
N ALA A 55 -13.44 10.11 -7.85
CA ALA A 55 -14.57 9.35 -8.37
C ALA A 55 -15.03 8.27 -7.38
N GLY A 56 -14.10 7.48 -6.84
CA GLY A 56 -14.39 6.44 -5.83
C GLY A 56 -15.04 7.02 -4.59
N VAL A 57 -14.45 8.08 -4.03
CA VAL A 57 -14.97 8.79 -2.84
C VAL A 57 -16.35 9.38 -3.11
N GLY A 58 -16.54 10.07 -4.25
CA GLY A 58 -17.82 10.70 -4.58
C GLY A 58 -18.94 9.73 -4.97
N TRP A 59 -18.58 8.57 -5.50
CA TRP A 59 -19.55 7.54 -5.83
C TRP A 59 -19.94 6.70 -4.61
N GLY A 60 -18.98 6.38 -3.73
CA GLY A 60 -19.18 5.63 -2.49
C GLY A 60 -19.79 6.42 -1.33
N GLY A 61 -19.58 7.74 -1.25
CA GLY A 61 -20.08 8.57 -0.15
C GLY A 61 -21.59 8.42 0.17
N PRO A 62 -22.50 8.37 -0.82
CA PRO A 62 -23.93 8.13 -0.56
C PRO A 62 -24.27 6.80 0.10
N THR A 63 -23.40 5.80 0.06
CA THR A 63 -23.62 4.45 0.64
C THR A 63 -22.95 4.24 1.98
N GLU A 64 -22.15 5.21 2.44
CA GLU A 64 -21.38 5.14 3.68
C GLU A 64 -22.27 4.74 4.88
N PHE A 65 -21.88 3.65 5.55
CA PHE A 65 -22.57 3.01 6.68
C PHE A 65 -24.04 2.58 6.48
N LYS A 66 -24.56 2.54 5.23
CA LYS A 66 -25.95 2.12 4.94
C LYS A 66 -26.13 0.62 4.69
N PHE A 67 -25.06 -0.06 4.28
CA PHE A 67 -25.05 -1.48 3.91
C PHE A 67 -23.88 -2.19 4.60
N LYS A 68 -23.89 -2.19 5.94
CA LYS A 68 -22.80 -2.77 6.75
C LYS A 68 -22.91 -4.29 6.75
N GLY A 69 -21.90 -4.99 6.25
CA GLY A 69 -21.92 -6.46 6.15
C GLY A 69 -22.99 -6.99 5.18
N GLU A 70 -23.41 -6.17 4.21
CA GLU A 70 -24.45 -6.52 3.24
C GLU A 70 -24.03 -6.11 1.83
N ILE A 71 -24.40 -6.94 0.85
CA ILE A 71 -24.29 -6.57 -0.57
C ILE A 71 -25.37 -5.52 -0.88
N ILE A 72 -24.96 -4.41 -1.49
CA ILE A 72 -25.88 -3.36 -1.95
C ILE A 72 -26.77 -3.94 -3.07
N PRO A 73 -28.11 -3.91 -2.94
CA PRO A 73 -28.99 -4.26 -4.04
C PRO A 73 -28.74 -3.37 -5.26
N GLU A 74 -28.74 -3.95 -6.47
CA GLU A 74 -28.42 -3.25 -7.71
C GLU A 74 -29.29 -1.99 -7.93
N ASP A 75 -30.58 -2.07 -7.59
CA ASP A 75 -31.53 -0.96 -7.69
C ASP A 75 -31.28 0.17 -6.68
N LYS A 76 -30.42 -0.07 -5.68
CA LYS A 76 -30.00 0.89 -4.65
C LYS A 76 -28.60 1.44 -4.87
N MET A 77 -27.86 0.95 -5.87
CA MET A 77 -26.55 1.48 -6.22
C MET A 77 -26.68 2.95 -6.64
N PRO A 78 -25.79 3.85 -6.15
CA PRO A 78 -25.82 5.24 -6.58
C PRO A 78 -25.62 5.35 -8.09
N VAL A 79 -26.42 6.17 -8.75
CA VAL A 79 -26.19 6.47 -10.18
C VAL A 79 -24.98 7.40 -10.30
N TRP A 80 -24.02 7.02 -11.15
CA TRP A 80 -22.86 7.86 -11.45
C TRP A 80 -23.27 9.18 -12.10
N LYS A 81 -22.62 10.28 -11.69
CA LYS A 81 -22.78 11.61 -12.28
C LYS A 81 -21.45 12.36 -12.20
N PRO A 82 -21.02 13.12 -13.22
CA PRO A 82 -19.74 13.82 -13.21
C PRO A 82 -19.55 14.78 -12.03
N GLU A 83 -20.62 15.35 -11.47
CA GLU A 83 -20.56 16.24 -10.30
C GLU A 83 -20.04 15.54 -9.05
N LYS A 84 -19.98 14.20 -9.05
CA LYS A 84 -19.42 13.41 -7.97
C LYS A 84 -17.91 13.58 -7.80
N ILE A 85 -17.16 13.97 -8.83
CA ILE A 85 -15.70 14.13 -8.73
C ILE A 85 -15.31 15.24 -7.72
N ASN A 86 -16.08 16.32 -7.60
CA ASN A 86 -15.69 17.49 -6.80
C ASN A 86 -16.12 17.39 -5.31
N GLN A 87 -15.74 16.31 -4.60
CA GLN A 87 -16.06 16.13 -3.17
C GLN A 87 -15.02 16.75 -2.22
N PHE A 88 -14.91 18.08 -2.18
CA PHE A 88 -13.93 18.78 -1.32
C PHE A 88 -14.18 18.69 0.20
N ARG A 89 -15.22 17.97 0.63
CA ARG A 89 -15.63 17.87 2.04
C ARG A 89 -15.41 16.48 2.65
N GLN A 90 -14.77 15.57 1.91
CA GLN A 90 -14.44 14.22 2.34
C GLN A 90 -13.00 14.17 2.84
N ASP A 91 -12.76 13.56 3.99
CA ASP A 91 -11.44 13.44 4.59
C ASP A 91 -10.46 12.65 3.74
N ASP A 92 -10.95 11.67 2.97
CA ASP A 92 -10.19 10.93 1.97
C ASP A 92 -9.41 11.86 1.03
N ILE A 93 -9.96 13.04 0.72
CA ILE A 93 -9.39 13.98 -0.26
C ILE A 93 -8.56 15.08 0.39
N TYR A 94 -9.01 15.62 1.53
CA TYR A 94 -8.35 16.82 2.09
C TYR A 94 -7.22 16.50 3.07
N VAL A 95 -7.15 15.30 3.66
CA VAL A 95 -6.13 15.03 4.69
C VAL A 95 -4.74 14.91 4.06
N GLU A 96 -4.62 14.15 2.98
CA GLU A 96 -3.36 13.99 2.25
C GLU A 96 -2.81 15.33 1.70
N MET A 97 -3.66 16.33 1.49
CA MET A 97 -3.22 17.68 1.11
C MET A 97 -2.35 18.33 2.19
N THR A 98 -2.53 17.99 3.46
CA THR A 98 -1.61 18.42 4.54
C THR A 98 -0.24 17.76 4.40
N PHE A 99 -0.18 16.49 3.98
CA PHE A 99 1.08 15.78 3.75
C PHE A 99 1.82 16.38 2.56
N MET A 100 1.11 16.59 1.46
CA MET A 100 1.63 17.27 0.26
C MET A 100 2.13 18.67 0.60
N ARG A 101 1.38 19.45 1.37
CA ARG A 101 1.80 20.79 1.80
C ARG A 101 3.05 20.76 2.67
N THR A 102 3.17 19.77 3.55
CA THR A 102 4.37 19.56 4.37
C THR A 102 5.59 19.29 3.49
N LEU A 103 5.45 18.42 2.49
CA LEU A 103 6.51 18.11 1.54
C LEU A 103 6.90 19.32 0.69
N GLU A 104 5.96 20.15 0.25
CA GLU A 104 6.25 21.40 -0.48
C GLU A 104 7.08 22.39 0.35
N LEU A 105 6.79 22.50 1.66
CA LEU A 105 7.44 23.47 2.54
C LEU A 105 8.84 23.04 3.00
N TYR A 106 9.03 21.73 3.23
CA TYR A 106 10.21 21.21 3.93
C TYR A 106 11.00 20.18 3.11
N GLY A 107 10.50 19.75 1.95
CA GLY A 107 11.12 18.75 1.10
C GLY A 107 10.86 17.30 1.53
N MET A 108 11.35 16.35 0.73
CA MET A 108 11.15 14.91 0.94
C MET A 108 11.77 14.39 2.25
N ASP A 109 12.84 15.05 2.73
CA ASP A 109 13.57 14.68 3.95
C ASP A 109 12.94 15.26 5.24
N VAL A 110 11.75 15.86 5.15
CA VAL A 110 11.05 16.41 6.33
C VAL A 110 10.91 15.37 7.44
N SER A 111 11.24 15.75 8.67
CA SER A 111 11.15 14.84 9.80
C SER A 111 9.68 14.50 10.14
N ILE A 112 9.45 13.29 10.65
CA ILE A 112 8.14 12.88 11.18
C ILE A 112 7.62 13.84 12.26
N ARG A 113 8.52 14.47 13.04
CA ARG A 113 8.15 15.46 14.05
C ARG A 113 7.54 16.71 13.42
N GLN A 114 8.13 17.20 12.33
CA GLN A 114 7.59 18.35 11.61
C GLN A 114 6.25 18.00 10.94
N ALA A 115 6.16 16.84 10.28
CA ALA A 115 4.90 16.35 9.73
C ALA A 115 3.79 16.25 10.80
N GLY A 116 4.14 15.75 11.99
CA GLY A 116 3.23 15.71 13.13
C GLY A 116 2.79 17.09 13.64
N ILE A 117 3.66 18.10 13.60
CA ILE A 117 3.30 19.49 13.94
C ILE A 117 2.29 20.05 12.93
N ASP A 118 2.52 19.84 11.64
CA ASP A 118 1.63 20.35 10.59
C ASP A 118 0.26 19.65 10.64
N PHE A 119 0.24 18.33 10.80
CA PHE A 119 -1.00 17.57 11.00
C PHE A 119 -1.74 17.96 12.28
N ALA A 120 -1.01 18.20 13.39
CA ALA A 120 -1.59 18.72 14.63
C ALA A 120 -2.24 20.09 14.45
N ASN A 121 -1.72 20.94 13.57
CA ASN A 121 -2.24 22.29 13.29
C ASN A 121 -3.36 22.32 12.24
N SER A 122 -3.71 21.19 11.61
CA SER A 122 -4.83 21.11 10.67
C SER A 122 -6.17 21.57 11.30
N GLY A 123 -6.98 22.30 10.51
CA GLY A 123 -8.23 22.92 10.96
C GLY A 123 -9.53 22.18 10.56
N TYR A 124 -9.44 21.17 9.70
CA TYR A 124 -10.59 20.42 9.18
C TYR A 124 -11.08 19.35 10.17
N PRO A 125 -12.34 18.87 10.03
CA PRO A 125 -12.84 17.75 10.83
C PRO A 125 -12.05 16.47 10.52
N LEU A 126 -11.99 15.57 11.50
CA LEU A 126 -11.31 14.27 11.38
C LEU A 126 -12.10 13.24 12.18
N TRP A 127 -11.99 11.98 11.77
CA TRP A 127 -12.62 10.83 12.41
C TRP A 127 -11.56 9.79 12.82
N HIS A 128 -11.97 8.78 13.58
CA HIS A 128 -11.19 7.57 13.86
C HIS A 128 -9.69 7.77 14.12
N ALA A 129 -8.81 7.07 13.40
CA ALA A 129 -7.38 7.11 13.68
C ALA A 129 -6.86 8.54 13.53
N ASN A 130 -7.27 9.28 12.50
CA ASN A 130 -6.89 10.66 12.26
C ASN A 130 -7.21 11.58 13.44
N ARG A 131 -8.44 11.49 13.95
CA ARG A 131 -8.88 12.29 15.09
C ARG A 131 -8.12 11.92 16.34
N ALA A 132 -7.92 10.63 16.58
CA ALA A 132 -7.19 10.13 17.75
C ALA A 132 -5.72 10.58 17.69
N GLY A 133 -5.02 10.32 16.58
CA GLY A 133 -3.65 10.74 16.34
C GLY A 133 -3.46 12.25 16.48
N ARG A 134 -4.32 13.06 15.85
CA ARG A 134 -4.27 14.53 16.01
C ARG A 134 -4.49 14.97 17.45
N THR A 135 -5.41 14.32 18.17
CA THR A 135 -5.67 14.62 19.59
C THR A 135 -4.45 14.30 20.46
N LEU A 136 -3.79 13.17 20.22
CA LEU A 136 -2.58 12.76 20.93
C LEU A 136 -1.41 13.71 20.65
N LEU A 137 -1.22 14.11 19.38
CA LEU A 137 -0.22 15.10 18.97
C LEU A 137 -0.44 16.46 19.66
N ARG A 138 -1.69 16.95 19.67
CA ARG A 138 -2.06 18.19 20.40
C ARG A 138 -1.90 18.05 21.91
N GLY A 139 -2.00 16.84 22.44
CA GLY A 139 -1.76 16.50 23.84
C GLY A 139 -0.27 16.31 24.20
N GLY A 140 0.64 16.41 23.22
CA GLY A 140 2.09 16.31 23.44
C GLY A 140 2.68 14.90 23.27
N ILE A 141 1.89 13.92 22.85
CA ILE A 141 2.41 12.60 22.47
C ILE A 141 2.90 12.70 21.02
N ALA A 142 4.22 12.75 20.85
CA ALA A 142 4.84 12.91 19.55
C ALA A 142 4.81 11.60 18.73
N PRO A 143 5.02 11.66 17.40
CA PRO A 143 5.25 10.46 16.60
C PRO A 143 6.54 9.74 17.04
N PRO A 144 6.62 8.40 16.91
CA PRO A 144 5.59 7.51 16.35
C PRO A 144 4.49 7.11 17.35
N ASP A 145 4.59 7.53 18.62
CA ASP A 145 3.69 7.08 19.69
C ASP A 145 2.25 7.56 19.49
N SER A 146 2.03 8.67 18.79
CA SER A 146 0.68 9.16 18.46
C SER A 146 -0.15 8.19 17.62
N GLY A 147 0.49 7.34 16.81
CA GLY A 147 -0.19 6.27 16.07
C GLY A 147 -0.19 4.92 16.80
N HIS A 148 0.68 4.73 17.80
CA HIS A 148 0.92 3.43 18.42
C HIS A 148 -0.31 2.90 19.20
N PRO A 149 -0.64 1.60 19.14
CA PRO A 149 -1.86 1.02 19.72
C PRO A 149 -1.95 1.10 21.26
N GLU A 150 -0.83 1.36 21.94
CA GLU A 150 -0.83 1.67 23.38
C GLU A 150 -1.57 2.98 23.68
N PHE A 151 -1.48 3.96 22.78
CA PHE A 151 -2.04 5.30 22.95
C PHE A 151 -3.27 5.53 22.06
N ASN A 152 -3.29 4.95 20.87
CA ASN A 152 -4.35 5.08 19.88
C ASN A 152 -5.13 3.77 19.70
N LYS A 153 -6.37 3.72 20.21
CA LYS A 153 -7.26 2.56 20.07
C LYS A 153 -7.81 2.36 18.65
N HIS A 154 -7.57 3.32 17.76
CA HIS A 154 -7.99 3.33 16.36
C HIS A 154 -6.82 3.02 15.41
N ALA A 155 -5.67 2.55 15.92
CA ALA A 155 -4.44 2.41 15.14
C ALA A 155 -4.57 1.54 13.87
N ASP A 156 -5.50 0.58 13.86
CA ASP A 156 -5.77 -0.34 12.74
C ASP A 156 -6.95 0.12 11.84
N ASP A 157 -7.55 1.29 12.08
CA ASP A 157 -8.64 1.81 11.23
C ASP A 157 -8.09 2.29 9.86
N ILE A 158 -8.95 2.40 8.84
CA ILE A 158 -8.61 2.69 7.43
C ILE A 158 -8.03 4.08 7.13
N ASP A 159 -7.94 4.98 8.10
CA ASP A 159 -7.66 6.41 7.89
C ASP A 159 -6.45 6.68 6.97
N TYR A 160 -5.26 6.11 7.23
CA TYR A 160 -4.14 6.31 6.32
C TYR A 160 -4.32 5.59 4.98
N GLN A 161 -5.09 4.50 4.92
CA GLN A 161 -5.31 3.74 3.69
C GLN A 161 -6.07 4.55 2.64
N ILE A 162 -7.07 5.33 3.05
CA ILE A 162 -7.87 6.19 2.16
C ILE A 162 -7.15 7.49 1.76
N GLU A 163 -6.00 7.75 2.39
CA GLU A 163 -5.16 8.94 2.18
C GLU A 163 -3.80 8.59 1.55
N ALA A 164 -3.56 7.32 1.19
CA ALA A 164 -2.24 6.87 0.76
C ALA A 164 -1.98 7.06 -0.73
N ASP A 165 -3.01 7.40 -1.51
CA ASP A 165 -2.99 7.58 -2.96
C ASP A 165 -1.85 8.51 -3.39
N TYR A 166 -1.70 9.68 -2.74
CA TYR A 166 -0.62 10.63 -3.03
C TYR A 166 0.76 9.97 -3.03
N SER A 167 1.01 9.01 -2.12
CA SER A 167 2.34 8.47 -1.90
C SER A 167 2.84 7.71 -3.12
N GLY A 168 1.96 6.95 -3.78
CA GLY A 168 2.27 6.27 -5.03
C GLY A 168 2.24 7.21 -6.23
N LEU A 169 1.33 8.19 -6.24
CA LEU A 169 1.24 9.20 -7.31
C LEU A 169 2.53 10.02 -7.42
N ILE A 170 3.10 10.47 -6.30
CA ILE A 170 4.35 11.25 -6.31
C ILE A 170 5.62 10.37 -6.40
N ALA A 171 5.47 9.04 -6.29
CA ALA A 171 6.57 8.09 -6.31
C ALA A 171 6.39 6.95 -7.33
N PRO A 172 6.14 7.26 -8.62
CA PRO A 172 5.88 6.25 -9.65
C PRO A 172 7.06 5.29 -9.78
N GLY A 173 6.80 3.99 -9.65
CA GLY A 173 7.81 2.93 -9.70
C GLY A 173 8.80 2.92 -8.53
N MET A 174 8.55 3.66 -7.46
CA MET A 174 9.46 3.82 -6.31
C MET A 174 8.81 3.33 -5.00
N PRO A 175 8.60 2.01 -4.81
CA PRO A 175 7.90 1.46 -3.65
C PRO A 175 8.59 1.77 -2.30
N ASN A 176 9.92 1.88 -2.27
CA ASN A 176 10.61 2.25 -1.03
C ASN A 176 10.26 3.68 -0.57
N VAL A 177 10.06 4.61 -1.52
CA VAL A 177 9.64 5.98 -1.21
C VAL A 177 8.21 5.97 -0.66
N VAL A 178 7.32 5.15 -1.21
CA VAL A 178 5.96 4.94 -0.66
C VAL A 178 6.02 4.48 0.80
N ILE A 179 6.85 3.48 1.10
CA ILE A 179 7.01 2.94 2.46
C ILE A 179 7.51 4.04 3.41
N GLU A 180 8.53 4.80 3.00
CA GLU A 180 9.09 5.91 3.75
C GLU A 180 8.07 7.04 4.00
N LEU A 181 7.21 7.35 3.03
CA LEU A 181 6.11 8.30 3.20
C LEU A 181 5.07 7.77 4.19
N GLY A 182 4.75 6.48 4.16
CA GLY A 182 3.90 5.82 5.16
C GLY A 182 4.47 5.93 6.58
N GLU A 183 5.77 5.65 6.76
CA GLU A 183 6.42 5.79 8.06
C GLU A 183 6.47 7.25 8.56
N LYS A 184 6.26 8.23 7.68
CA LYS A 184 6.31 9.66 8.01
C LYS A 184 4.92 10.27 8.25
N PHE A 185 3.95 9.92 7.43
CA PHE A 185 2.62 10.52 7.45
C PHE A 185 1.57 9.56 8.02
N GLY A 186 1.55 8.31 7.56
CA GLY A 186 0.64 7.30 8.11
C GLY A 186 0.94 6.94 9.57
N ARG A 187 2.21 6.95 9.97
CA ARG A 187 2.64 6.69 11.35
C ARG A 187 2.14 7.75 12.36
N LEU A 188 1.64 8.91 11.88
CA LEU A 188 1.11 9.96 12.75
C LEU A 188 -0.17 9.51 13.46
N MET A 189 -0.97 8.67 12.81
CA MET A 189 -2.30 8.25 13.27
C MET A 189 -2.49 6.73 13.28
N ASN A 190 -1.83 6.00 12.38
CA ASN A 190 -1.98 4.55 12.25
C ASN A 190 -0.71 3.80 12.68
N TYR A 191 -0.89 2.51 12.99
CA TYR A 191 0.18 1.56 13.26
C TYR A 191 -0.28 0.17 12.82
N GLY A 192 0.65 -0.79 12.70
CA GLY A 192 0.26 -2.17 12.37
C GLY A 192 -0.47 -2.25 11.02
N ASP A 193 -1.58 -3.00 10.99
CA ASP A 193 -2.34 -3.23 9.77
C ASP A 193 -2.98 -1.93 9.23
N GLY A 194 -3.30 -0.97 10.10
CA GLY A 194 -3.77 0.36 9.69
C GLY A 194 -2.75 1.14 8.87
N LEU A 195 -1.47 1.04 9.23
CA LEU A 195 -0.39 1.65 8.44
C LEU A 195 -0.12 0.84 7.17
N TYR A 196 -0.09 -0.49 7.30
CA TYR A 196 0.20 -1.38 6.18
C TYR A 196 -0.84 -1.23 5.07
N GLY A 197 -2.10 -0.95 5.40
CA GLY A 197 -3.12 -0.64 4.40
C GLY A 197 -2.73 0.50 3.46
N GLY A 198 -2.25 1.61 4.01
CA GLY A 198 -1.78 2.72 3.18
C GLY A 198 -0.49 2.41 2.41
N GLN A 199 0.49 1.73 3.01
CA GLN A 199 1.70 1.32 2.29
C GLN A 199 1.39 0.36 1.13
N PHE A 200 0.41 -0.54 1.33
CA PHE A 200 -0.09 -1.43 0.30
C PHE A 200 -0.76 -0.65 -0.85
N VAL A 201 -1.70 0.25 -0.55
CA VAL A 201 -2.41 1.08 -1.55
C VAL A 201 -1.44 1.97 -2.33
N GLY A 202 -0.55 2.69 -1.63
CA GLY A 202 0.47 3.50 -2.28
C GLY A 202 1.40 2.67 -3.18
N GLY A 203 1.71 1.44 -2.78
CA GLY A 203 2.52 0.51 -3.57
C GLY A 203 1.84 0.08 -4.87
N MET A 204 0.52 -0.15 -4.82
CA MET A 204 -0.29 -0.40 -6.02
C MET A 204 -0.27 0.81 -6.96
N TYR A 205 -0.49 2.02 -6.44
CA TYR A 205 -0.43 3.25 -7.23
C TYR A 205 0.93 3.44 -7.90
N ALA A 206 2.04 3.23 -7.17
CA ALA A 206 3.38 3.35 -7.73
C ALA A 206 3.62 2.37 -8.88
N GLU A 207 3.10 1.14 -8.79
CA GLU A 207 3.25 0.11 -9.83
C GLU A 207 2.35 0.38 -11.05
N ALA A 208 1.14 0.89 -10.84
CA ALA A 208 0.14 1.12 -11.89
C ALA A 208 0.58 2.14 -12.97
N PHE A 209 1.66 2.89 -12.74
CA PHE A 209 2.28 3.70 -13.80
C PHE A 209 2.87 2.86 -14.93
N PHE A 210 3.23 1.61 -14.67
CA PHE A 210 4.05 0.78 -15.54
C PHE A 210 3.55 -0.67 -15.68
N GLU A 211 2.41 -1.00 -15.08
CA GLU A 211 1.75 -2.30 -15.15
C GLU A 211 0.25 -2.08 -15.19
N ASP A 212 -0.45 -2.91 -15.97
CA ASP A 212 -1.90 -2.82 -16.15
C ASP A 212 -2.60 -4.13 -15.72
N ASP A 213 -1.85 -5.19 -15.41
CA ASP A 213 -2.36 -6.43 -14.82
C ASP A 213 -2.68 -6.25 -13.32
N MET A 214 -3.97 -6.32 -12.98
CA MET A 214 -4.45 -6.08 -11.60
C MET A 214 -3.86 -7.04 -10.58
N GLU A 215 -3.70 -8.33 -10.92
CA GLU A 215 -3.08 -9.28 -9.99
C GLU A 215 -1.63 -8.90 -9.71
N LYS A 216 -0.86 -8.50 -10.72
CA LYS A 216 0.52 -8.05 -10.53
C LYS A 216 0.62 -6.74 -9.74
N ILE A 217 -0.29 -5.79 -9.96
CA ILE A 217 -0.37 -4.54 -9.19
C ILE A 217 -0.63 -4.86 -7.71
N VAL A 218 -1.63 -5.69 -7.41
CA VAL A 218 -1.93 -6.14 -6.04
C VAL A 218 -0.71 -6.84 -5.42
N ARG A 219 -0.02 -7.69 -6.19
CA ARG A 219 1.22 -8.35 -5.72
C ARG A 219 2.38 -7.38 -5.50
N ALA A 220 2.43 -6.26 -6.22
CA ALA A 220 3.42 -5.20 -5.97
C ALA A 220 3.11 -4.45 -4.67
N GLY A 221 1.84 -4.12 -4.41
CA GLY A 221 1.39 -3.59 -3.12
C GLY A 221 1.77 -4.50 -1.95
N LEU A 222 1.55 -5.82 -2.08
CA LEU A 222 1.92 -6.81 -1.06
C LEU A 222 3.43 -6.81 -0.71
N LYS A 223 4.31 -6.41 -1.63
CA LYS A 223 5.76 -6.32 -1.37
C LYS A 223 6.13 -5.11 -0.51
N CYS A 224 5.21 -4.15 -0.35
CA CYS A 224 5.43 -2.94 0.43
C CYS A 224 5.13 -3.11 1.92
N ILE A 225 4.67 -4.29 2.35
CA ILE A 225 4.24 -4.55 3.72
C ILE A 225 4.86 -5.84 4.28
N PRO A 226 4.92 -6.02 5.61
CA PRO A 226 5.45 -7.24 6.20
C PRO A 226 4.63 -8.48 5.81
N ALA A 227 5.28 -9.48 5.22
CA ALA A 227 4.62 -10.69 4.72
C ALA A 227 3.90 -11.53 5.79
N GLY A 228 4.23 -11.33 7.07
CA GLY A 228 3.57 -11.98 8.21
C GLY A 228 2.45 -11.17 8.88
N SER A 229 2.10 -9.99 8.34
CA SER A 229 0.96 -9.21 8.84
C SER A 229 -0.38 -9.87 8.51
N GLN A 230 -1.42 -9.59 9.32
CA GLN A 230 -2.77 -10.09 9.03
C GLN A 230 -3.37 -9.35 7.82
N TYR A 231 -2.95 -8.11 7.56
CA TYR A 231 -3.25 -7.43 6.28
C TYR A 231 -2.73 -8.21 5.08
N ALA A 232 -1.43 -8.59 5.06
CA ALA A 232 -0.86 -9.37 3.96
C ALA A 232 -1.50 -10.76 3.82
N GLU A 233 -1.88 -11.39 4.93
CA GLU A 233 -2.67 -12.61 4.91
C GLU A 233 -4.02 -12.40 4.23
N CYS A 234 -4.77 -11.37 4.62
CA CYS A 234 -6.06 -11.03 4.04
C CYS A 234 -6.02 -10.86 2.52
N ILE A 235 -5.07 -10.09 2.01
CA ILE A 235 -4.94 -9.90 0.56
C ILE A 235 -4.53 -11.20 -0.17
N ARG A 236 -3.69 -12.04 0.44
CA ARG A 236 -3.35 -13.35 -0.15
C ARG A 236 -4.55 -14.29 -0.21
N ASP A 237 -5.42 -14.24 0.79
CA ASP A 237 -6.65 -15.02 0.79
C ASP A 237 -7.60 -14.55 -0.32
N VAL A 238 -7.79 -13.25 -0.50
CA VAL A 238 -8.59 -12.71 -1.62
C VAL A 238 -8.04 -13.15 -2.97
N LEU A 239 -6.71 -13.09 -3.17
CA LEU A 239 -6.07 -13.60 -4.40
C LEU A 239 -6.32 -15.10 -4.61
N ALA A 240 -6.27 -15.90 -3.54
CA ALA A 240 -6.51 -17.33 -3.62
C ALA A 240 -7.99 -17.65 -3.90
N TRP A 241 -8.92 -16.92 -3.29
CA TRP A 241 -10.36 -17.07 -3.49
C TRP A 241 -10.78 -16.61 -4.88
N HIS A 242 -10.24 -15.50 -5.40
CA HIS A 242 -10.43 -15.09 -6.78
C HIS A 242 -10.00 -16.18 -7.77
N LYS A 243 -8.84 -16.80 -7.55
CA LYS A 243 -8.38 -17.92 -8.38
C LYS A 243 -9.30 -19.15 -8.30
N GLN A 244 -9.92 -19.39 -7.14
CA GLN A 244 -10.82 -20.52 -6.92
C GLN A 244 -12.23 -20.26 -7.49
N TYR A 245 -12.67 -19.01 -7.46
CA TYR A 245 -14.03 -18.58 -7.79
C TYR A 245 -14.00 -17.39 -8.78
N PRO A 246 -13.38 -17.52 -9.96
CA PRO A 246 -13.08 -16.38 -10.84
C PRO A 246 -14.32 -15.62 -11.33
N ASP A 247 -15.49 -16.26 -11.37
CA ASP A 247 -16.74 -15.68 -11.85
C ASP A 247 -17.78 -15.47 -10.71
N ASP A 248 -17.39 -15.63 -9.45
CA ASP A 248 -18.29 -15.58 -8.28
C ASP A 248 -17.70 -14.68 -7.18
N TRP A 249 -17.78 -13.36 -7.43
CA TRP A 249 -17.32 -12.36 -6.48
C TRP A 249 -18.13 -12.41 -5.18
N GLN A 250 -19.43 -12.78 -5.22
CA GLN A 250 -20.26 -12.91 -4.02
C GLN A 250 -19.72 -14.01 -3.10
N ARG A 251 -19.21 -15.12 -3.66
CA ARG A 251 -18.56 -16.16 -2.86
C ARG A 251 -17.30 -15.66 -2.19
N THR A 252 -16.49 -14.85 -2.88
CA THR A 252 -15.29 -14.24 -2.28
C THR A 252 -15.66 -13.22 -1.21
N TRP A 253 -16.67 -12.39 -1.44
CA TRP A 253 -17.21 -11.48 -0.44
C TRP A 253 -17.65 -12.22 0.82
N GLN A 254 -18.42 -13.32 0.69
CA GLN A 254 -18.84 -14.12 1.84
C GLN A 254 -17.64 -14.69 2.62
N LEU A 255 -16.58 -15.14 1.93
CA LEU A 255 -15.38 -15.65 2.58
C LEU A 255 -14.60 -14.55 3.32
N ILE A 256 -14.61 -13.32 2.78
CA ILE A 256 -14.07 -12.14 3.46
C ILE A 256 -14.87 -11.88 4.74
N GLU A 257 -16.20 -11.85 4.67
CA GLU A 257 -17.06 -11.65 5.84
C GLU A 257 -16.82 -12.73 6.90
N ASP A 258 -16.95 -14.02 6.53
CA ASP A 258 -16.82 -15.16 7.44
C ASP A 258 -15.49 -15.11 8.21
N LYS A 259 -14.39 -14.74 7.54
CA LYS A 259 -13.04 -14.76 8.13
C LYS A 259 -12.62 -13.46 8.80
N TYR A 260 -12.95 -12.29 8.23
CA TYR A 260 -12.42 -11.00 8.67
C TYR A 260 -13.47 -10.09 9.35
N GLN A 261 -14.76 -10.35 9.16
CA GLN A 261 -15.87 -9.65 9.84
C GLN A 261 -16.43 -10.46 11.01
N ASP A 262 -16.69 -11.76 10.82
CA ASP A 262 -17.45 -12.55 11.79
C ASP A 262 -16.56 -13.31 12.77
N ASN A 263 -15.28 -13.49 12.44
CA ASN A 263 -14.32 -14.16 13.32
C ASN A 263 -13.68 -13.18 14.33
N PRO A 264 -13.92 -13.35 15.65
CA PRO A 264 -13.35 -12.47 16.68
C PRO A 264 -11.82 -12.44 16.71
N ASP A 265 -11.13 -13.52 16.30
CA ASP A 265 -9.67 -13.58 16.32
C ASP A 265 -9.04 -12.61 15.30
N TYR A 266 -9.76 -12.35 14.20
CA TYR A 266 -9.37 -11.37 13.18
C TYR A 266 -9.86 -9.95 13.51
N ARG A 267 -10.66 -9.78 14.57
CA ARG A 267 -11.20 -8.48 15.02
C ARG A 267 -10.68 -8.00 16.36
N ARG A 268 -9.67 -8.68 16.91
CA ARG A 268 -9.07 -8.37 18.22
C ARG A 268 -8.52 -6.93 18.36
N PHE A 269 -8.23 -6.26 17.24
CA PHE A 269 -7.71 -4.89 17.21
C PHE A 269 -8.70 -3.85 16.67
N SER A 270 -9.88 -4.28 16.20
CA SER A 270 -10.89 -3.35 15.69
C SER A 270 -11.32 -2.36 16.77
N CYS A 271 -11.55 -1.09 16.39
CA CYS A 271 -11.85 -0.02 17.33
C CYS A 271 -13.16 -0.22 18.12
N ASN A 272 -14.09 -1.02 17.59
CA ASN A 272 -15.35 -1.39 18.25
C ASN A 272 -15.32 -2.75 18.96
N LYS A 273 -14.14 -3.34 19.20
CA LYS A 273 -14.03 -4.64 19.87
C LYS A 273 -14.77 -4.65 21.22
N GLY A 274 -15.59 -5.68 21.42
CA GLY A 274 -16.37 -5.86 22.65
C GLY A 274 -17.54 -4.88 22.82
N GLN A 275 -17.89 -4.10 21.80
CA GLN A 275 -19.10 -3.27 21.79
C GLN A 275 -20.29 -4.05 21.23
N GLU A 276 -21.52 -3.61 21.53
CA GLU A 276 -22.75 -4.27 21.04
C GLU A 276 -22.91 -4.17 19.52
N ASN A 277 -22.39 -3.09 18.90
CA ASN A 277 -22.53 -2.81 17.48
C ASN A 277 -21.36 -3.38 16.66
N MET A 278 -21.31 -4.70 16.54
CA MET A 278 -20.24 -5.42 15.81
C MET A 278 -20.38 -5.36 14.28
N ASP A 279 -21.55 -4.93 13.77
CA ASP A 279 -21.78 -4.76 12.32
C ASP A 279 -20.90 -3.66 11.70
N PHE A 280 -20.49 -2.68 12.49
CA PHE A 280 -19.58 -1.61 12.09
C PHE A 280 -18.16 -2.15 12.00
N ASN A 281 -17.50 -1.94 10.88
CA ASN A 281 -16.10 -2.32 10.72
C ASN A 281 -15.40 -1.39 9.73
N ILE A 282 -14.41 -0.67 10.24
CA ILE A 282 -13.56 0.25 9.49
C ILE A 282 -12.09 -0.15 9.61
N ASP A 283 -11.83 -1.41 9.94
CA ASP A 283 -10.50 -1.97 10.05
C ASP A 283 -9.85 -2.02 8.66
N ALA A 284 -8.57 -1.65 8.57
CA ALA A 284 -7.87 -1.51 7.31
C ALA A 284 -7.90 -2.79 6.46
N LYS A 285 -7.71 -3.96 7.07
CA LYS A 285 -7.56 -5.21 6.30
C LYS A 285 -8.81 -5.59 5.52
N ILE A 286 -10.00 -5.48 6.13
CA ILE A 286 -11.25 -5.88 5.46
C ILE A 286 -11.61 -4.89 4.34
N ASN A 287 -11.38 -3.61 4.57
CA ASN A 287 -11.59 -2.59 3.55
C ASN A 287 -10.56 -2.72 2.41
N GLY A 288 -9.32 -3.06 2.73
CA GLY A 288 -8.31 -3.46 1.75
C GLY A 288 -8.70 -4.68 0.93
N ALA A 289 -9.36 -5.66 1.56
CA ALA A 289 -9.90 -6.84 0.87
C ALA A 289 -10.98 -6.46 -0.16
N TYR A 290 -11.88 -5.53 0.19
CA TYR A 290 -12.89 -5.04 -0.75
C TYR A 290 -12.27 -4.27 -1.93
N ILE A 291 -11.21 -3.48 -1.70
CA ILE A 291 -10.46 -2.84 -2.80
C ILE A 291 -9.93 -3.91 -3.76
N VAL A 292 -9.24 -4.92 -3.24
CA VAL A 292 -8.64 -5.98 -4.08
C VAL A 292 -9.70 -6.81 -4.79
N MET A 293 -10.82 -7.12 -4.13
CA MET A 293 -11.94 -7.81 -4.76
C MET A 293 -12.49 -6.98 -5.93
N GLY A 294 -12.73 -5.68 -5.73
CA GLY A 294 -13.18 -4.79 -6.80
C GLY A 294 -12.21 -4.75 -7.99
N LEU A 295 -10.90 -4.63 -7.73
CA LEU A 295 -9.88 -4.61 -8.78
C LEU A 295 -9.80 -5.93 -9.58
N LEU A 296 -9.94 -7.08 -8.91
CA LEU A 296 -9.81 -8.39 -9.57
C LEU A 296 -11.05 -8.76 -10.39
N TYR A 297 -12.24 -8.54 -9.83
CA TYR A 297 -13.51 -8.90 -10.47
C TYR A 297 -14.09 -7.81 -11.39
N GLY A 298 -13.63 -6.56 -11.27
CA GLY A 298 -14.05 -5.47 -12.15
C GLY A 298 -13.40 -5.53 -13.53
N GLU A 299 -12.38 -6.36 -13.73
CA GLU A 299 -11.70 -6.56 -15.03
C GLU A 299 -11.20 -5.27 -15.72
N GLY A 300 -11.02 -4.18 -14.95
CA GLY A 300 -10.59 -2.88 -15.45
C GLY A 300 -11.71 -1.97 -15.98
N ASP A 301 -12.96 -2.18 -15.55
CA ASP A 301 -14.14 -1.35 -15.89
C ASP A 301 -14.17 0.06 -15.27
#